data_AF-A0A8T6K0I7-F1
#
_entry.id   AF-A0A8T6K0I7-F1
#
_cell.length_a   1.000
_cell.length_b   1.000
_cell.length_c   1.000
_cell.angle_alpha   90.00
_cell.angle_beta   90.00
_cell.angle_gamma   90.00
#
_symmetry.space_group_name_H-M   'P 1'
#
loop_
_entity.id
_entity.type
_entity.pdbx_description
1 polymer ?
#
loop_
_entity_poly.entity_id
_entity_poly.type
_entity_poly.pdbx_seq_one_letter_code
_entity_poly.pdbx_strand_id
1 'polypeptide(L)'
;MRILVSGAAMLALCASMASAEISVSQAEQDYMEELYLHFHRNPELSLYEFETAARMAQEFAAAGYEVTPEVGGTGVVGVLRNGEGPTVMIRGDMDGLPVKELTRVSYASTVTTVDEQGRTVPVMHACGHDIHITNLIGVARKLVSMRDGWSG
;
A
#
# COMPACT_ATOMS: atom_id res chain seq x y z
N MET A 1 -44.21 -43.04 31.46
CA MET A 1 -42.75 -43.25 31.29
C MET A 1 -42.40 -43.11 29.82
N ARG A 2 -41.96 -41.91 29.41
CA ARG A 2 -41.37 -41.63 28.09
C ARG A 2 -40.21 -40.67 28.36
N ILE A 3 -39.01 -41.21 28.33
CA ILE A 3 -37.77 -40.49 28.58
C ILE A 3 -37.33 -39.81 27.28
N LEU A 4 -36.83 -38.58 27.44
CA LEU A 4 -36.13 -37.72 26.46
C LEU A 4 -34.94 -38.51 25.82
N VAL A 5 -34.30 -38.14 24.72
CA VAL A 5 -33.60 -36.90 24.36
C VAL A 5 -33.22 -37.08 22.88
N SER A 6 -33.64 -36.17 21.99
CA SER A 6 -32.98 -35.97 20.69
C SER A 6 -32.09 -34.75 20.91
N GLY A 7 -30.77 -34.91 21.05
CA GLY A 7 -29.90 -35.38 19.98
C GLY A 7 -29.12 -34.15 19.53
N ALA A 8 -28.07 -33.84 20.28
CA ALA A 8 -27.16 -32.73 20.06
C ALA A 8 -26.58 -32.78 18.64
N ALA A 9 -27.06 -31.91 17.74
CA ALA A 9 -26.50 -31.74 16.40
C ALA A 9 -26.36 -30.24 16.05
N MET A 10 -26.01 -29.42 17.05
CA MET A 10 -25.81 -27.98 16.85
C MET A 10 -24.56 -27.46 17.59
N LEU A 11 -23.50 -28.28 17.62
CA LEU A 11 -22.17 -27.89 18.10
C LEU A 11 -21.11 -28.50 17.16
N ALA A 12 -20.91 -27.92 15.97
CA ALA A 12 -19.69 -28.18 15.19
C ALA A 12 -19.42 -27.19 14.04
N LEU A 13 -20.23 -26.15 13.81
CA LEU A 13 -20.00 -25.22 12.69
C LEU A 13 -19.32 -23.90 13.10
N CYS A 14 -18.48 -23.91 14.14
CA CYS A 14 -17.61 -22.78 14.49
C CYS A 14 -16.12 -23.07 14.25
N ALA A 15 -15.77 -24.22 13.68
CA ALA A 15 -14.38 -24.64 13.49
C ALA A 15 -13.94 -24.40 12.03
N SER A 16 -13.54 -23.16 11.71
CA SER A 16 -12.35 -22.82 10.89
C SER A 16 -12.39 -21.36 10.41
N MET A 17 -12.47 -20.39 11.31
CA MET A 17 -11.72 -19.16 11.04
C MET A 17 -10.30 -19.44 11.51
N ALA A 18 -9.57 -20.26 10.75
CA ALA A 18 -8.13 -20.23 10.86
C ALA A 18 -7.76 -18.77 10.53
N SER A 19 -7.30 -18.03 11.53
CA SER A 19 -6.59 -16.78 11.26
C SER A 19 -5.47 -17.19 10.32
N ALA A 20 -5.61 -16.86 9.02
CA ALA A 20 -4.51 -16.99 8.10
C ALA A 20 -3.36 -16.20 8.73
N GLU A 21 -2.34 -16.88 9.23
CA GLU A 21 -1.15 -16.19 9.71
C GLU A 21 -0.58 -15.46 8.49
N ILE A 22 -0.73 -14.14 8.48
CA ILE A 22 -0.14 -13.28 7.46
C ILE A 22 1.37 -13.30 7.73
N SER A 23 2.05 -14.28 7.13
CA SER A 23 3.49 -14.33 7.14
C SER A 23 4.04 -13.48 5.99
N VAL A 24 5.15 -12.78 6.28
CA VAL A 24 5.90 -11.98 5.31
C VAL A 24 7.31 -12.54 5.27
N SER A 25 7.75 -13.00 4.10
CA SER A 25 9.10 -13.55 3.94
C SER A 25 10.16 -12.46 4.14
N GLN A 26 11.39 -12.84 4.52
CA GLN A 26 12.48 -11.87 4.65
C GLN A 26 12.73 -11.11 3.34
N ALA A 27 12.72 -11.79 2.20
CA ALA A 27 12.89 -11.16 0.89
C ALA A 27 11.81 -10.11 0.58
N GLU A 28 10.57 -10.34 1.05
CA GLU A 28 9.49 -9.37 0.90
C GLU A 28 9.70 -8.17 1.84
N GLN A 29 10.16 -8.40 3.07
CA GLN A 29 10.52 -7.31 4.00
C GLN A 29 11.65 -6.45 3.44
N ASP A 30 12.72 -7.08 2.92
CA ASP A 30 13.86 -6.39 2.32
C ASP A 30 13.42 -5.56 1.10
N TYR A 31 12.53 -6.10 0.27
CA TYR A 31 11.98 -5.37 -0.88
C TYR A 31 11.12 -4.18 -0.45
N MET A 32 10.28 -4.33 0.58
CA MET A 32 9.48 -3.23 1.13
C MET A 32 10.34 -2.16 1.79
N GLU A 33 11.41 -2.54 2.48
CA GLU A 33 12.37 -1.59 3.05
C GLU A 33 13.04 -0.77 1.94
N GLU A 34 13.57 -1.41 0.90
CA GLU A 34 14.19 -0.69 -0.23
C GLU A 34 13.19 0.21 -0.97
N LEU A 35 11.92 -0.21 -1.08
CA LEU A 35 10.86 0.61 -1.65
C LEU A 35 10.58 1.86 -0.79
N TYR A 36 10.48 1.69 0.53
CA TYR A 36 10.37 2.80 1.47
C TYR A 36 11.56 3.76 1.36
N LEU A 37 12.78 3.24 1.39
CA LEU A 37 14.00 4.03 1.28
C LEU A 37 14.08 4.77 -0.05
N HIS A 38 13.61 4.16 -1.14
CA HIS A 38 13.49 4.83 -2.43
C HIS A 38 12.56 6.04 -2.35
N PHE A 39 11.33 5.87 -1.86
CA PHE A 39 10.38 6.98 -1.77
C PHE A 39 10.87 8.08 -0.80
N HIS A 40 11.40 7.70 0.36
CA HIS A 40 11.93 8.66 1.34
C HIS A 40 13.04 9.54 0.77
N ARG A 41 13.93 8.96 -0.05
CA ARG A 41 15.06 9.65 -0.69
C ARG A 41 14.64 10.52 -1.88
N ASN A 42 13.49 10.26 -2.49
CA ASN A 42 13.02 10.91 -3.71
C ASN A 42 11.64 11.56 -3.52
N PRO A 43 11.44 12.43 -2.51
CA PRO A 43 10.15 13.06 -2.29
C PRO A 43 9.88 14.13 -3.34
N GLU A 44 8.62 14.26 -3.74
CA GLU A 44 8.13 15.28 -4.67
C GLU A 44 7.08 16.16 -4.00
N LEU A 45 6.90 17.40 -4.45
CA LEU A 45 5.87 18.28 -3.88
C LEU A 45 4.47 17.86 -4.31
N SER A 46 3.46 18.24 -3.52
CA SER A 46 2.06 18.04 -3.84
C SER A 46 1.73 18.51 -5.26
N LEU A 47 1.05 17.67 -6.05
CA LEU A 47 0.71 17.85 -7.46
C LEU A 47 1.87 17.76 -8.48
N TYR A 48 3.10 17.49 -8.01
CA TYR A 48 4.29 17.33 -8.85
C TYR A 48 4.95 15.95 -8.66
N GLU A 49 4.21 14.97 -8.13
CA GLU A 49 4.67 13.61 -7.79
C GLU A 49 4.79 12.68 -9.01
N PHE A 50 5.40 13.15 -10.10
CA PHE A 50 5.42 12.43 -11.38
C PHE A 50 6.22 11.12 -11.30
N GLU A 51 7.41 11.15 -10.70
CA GLU A 51 8.26 9.97 -10.57
C GLU A 51 7.70 8.99 -9.55
N THR A 52 7.14 9.50 -8.45
CA THR A 52 6.47 8.71 -7.42
C THR A 52 5.23 8.00 -7.99
N ALA A 53 4.41 8.73 -8.76
CA ALA A 53 3.25 8.17 -9.44
C ALA A 53 3.65 7.11 -10.48
N ALA A 54 4.67 7.39 -11.29
CA ALA A 54 5.18 6.42 -12.26
C ALA A 54 5.67 5.14 -11.57
N ARG A 55 6.40 5.28 -10.46
CA ARG A 55 6.85 4.15 -9.65
C ARG A 55 5.67 3.36 -9.07
N MET A 56 4.66 4.02 -8.51
CA MET A 56 3.47 3.36 -7.97
C MET A 56 2.70 2.58 -9.04
N ALA A 57 2.56 3.15 -10.25
CA ALA A 57 1.95 2.46 -11.38
C ALA A 57 2.71 1.19 -11.77
N GLN A 58 4.05 1.24 -11.77
CA GLN A 58 4.91 0.08 -12.02
C GLN A 58 4.72 -1.00 -10.96
N GLU A 59 4.70 -0.63 -9.68
CA GLU A 59 4.51 -1.59 -8.58
C GLU A 59 3.14 -2.29 -8.64
N PHE A 60 2.06 -1.53 -8.89
CA PHE A 60 0.73 -2.12 -9.08
C PHE A 60 0.67 -3.07 -10.28
N ALA A 61 1.24 -2.66 -11.42
CA ALA A 61 1.28 -3.49 -12.63
C ALA A 61 2.08 -4.77 -12.39
N ALA A 62 3.24 -4.68 -11.72
CA ALA A 62 4.07 -5.81 -11.38
C ALA A 62 3.37 -6.80 -10.41
N ALA A 63 2.50 -6.29 -9.53
CA ALA A 63 1.66 -7.11 -8.66
C ALA A 63 0.46 -7.75 -9.41
N GLY A 64 0.16 -7.35 -10.64
CA GLY A 64 -0.93 -7.91 -11.45
C GLY A 64 -2.26 -7.17 -11.33
N TYR A 65 -2.23 -5.88 -10.99
CA TYR A 65 -3.39 -5.00 -11.01
C TYR A 65 -3.65 -4.44 -12.42
N GLU A 66 -4.91 -4.14 -12.73
CA GLU A 66 -5.27 -3.27 -13.85
C GLU A 66 -5.01 -1.82 -13.41
N VAL A 67 -4.05 -1.16 -14.06
CA VAL A 67 -3.57 0.17 -13.63
C VAL A 67 -4.11 1.26 -14.54
N THR A 68 -4.69 2.29 -13.92
CA THR A 68 -5.03 3.56 -14.57
C THR A 68 -4.15 4.66 -13.98
N PRO A 69 -3.12 5.14 -14.72
CA PRO A 69 -2.32 6.28 -14.31
C PRO A 69 -3.04 7.61 -14.63
N GLU A 70 -2.43 8.71 -14.21
CA GLU A 70 -2.82 10.08 -14.55
C GLU A 70 -4.26 10.48 -14.13
N VAL A 71 -4.78 9.86 -13.07
CA VAL A 71 -6.11 10.18 -12.53
C VAL A 71 -6.05 11.51 -11.79
N GLY A 72 -6.51 12.57 -12.43
CA GLY A 72 -6.52 13.92 -11.84
C GLY A 72 -5.13 14.53 -11.69
N GLY A 73 -4.18 14.18 -12.57
CA GLY A 73 -2.79 14.65 -12.52
C GLY A 73 -1.85 13.50 -12.24
N THR A 74 -1.35 13.38 -11.01
CA THR A 74 -0.41 12.34 -10.59
C THR A 74 -1.08 11.14 -9.92
N GLY A 75 -2.41 11.11 -9.84
CA GLY A 75 -3.14 10.00 -9.21
C GLY A 75 -2.98 8.68 -9.97
N VAL A 76 -2.86 7.58 -9.23
CA VAL A 76 -2.79 6.21 -9.77
C VAL A 76 -3.85 5.34 -9.11
N VAL A 77 -4.62 4.62 -9.93
CA VAL A 77 -5.62 3.66 -9.47
C VAL A 77 -5.26 2.27 -9.95
N GLY A 78 -5.09 1.34 -9.02
CA GLY A 78 -4.97 -0.09 -9.30
C GLY A 78 -6.26 -0.82 -8.95
N VAL A 79 -6.81 -1.61 -9.89
CA VAL A 79 -7.98 -2.47 -9.66
C VAL A 79 -7.58 -3.94 -9.70
N LEU A 80 -7.96 -4.68 -8.65
CA LEU A 80 -7.78 -6.13 -8.54
C LEU A 80 -9.14 -6.79 -8.42
N ARG A 81 -9.50 -7.61 -9.42
CA ARG A 81 -10.78 -8.35 -9.43
C ARG A 81 -10.57 -9.79 -9.02
N ASN A 82 -11.46 -10.33 -8.19
CA ASN A 82 -11.41 -11.71 -7.73
C ASN A 82 -12.80 -12.34 -7.58
N GLY A 83 -13.57 -12.32 -8.67
CA GLY A 83 -14.93 -12.85 -8.72
C GLY A 83 -15.99 -11.87 -8.22
N GLU A 84 -17.23 -12.34 -8.07
CA GLU A 84 -18.33 -11.56 -7.53
C GLU A 84 -18.17 -11.37 -6.02
N GLY A 85 -18.40 -10.16 -5.52
CA GLY A 85 -18.25 -9.85 -4.10
C GLY A 85 -18.29 -8.35 -3.79
N PRO A 86 -18.09 -7.99 -2.51
CA PRO A 86 -18.00 -6.59 -2.09
C PRO A 86 -16.69 -5.95 -2.56
N THR A 87 -16.78 -4.69 -3.00
CA THR A 87 -15.62 -3.88 -3.39
C THR A 87 -15.11 -3.04 -2.22
N VAL A 88 -13.78 -3.01 -2.02
CA VAL A 88 -13.10 -2.19 -1.01
C VAL A 88 -12.07 -1.30 -1.68
N MET A 89 -11.98 -0.04 -1.23
CA MET A 89 -10.94 0.90 -1.64
C MET A 89 -9.95 1.13 -0.49
N ILE A 90 -8.66 0.99 -0.78
CA ILE A 90 -7.56 1.33 0.12
C ILE A 90 -6.80 2.47 -0.54
N ARG A 91 -6.45 3.50 0.23
CA ARG A 91 -5.87 4.75 -0.28
C ARG A 91 -4.58 5.09 0.47
N GLY A 92 -3.57 5.53 -0.27
CA GLY A 92 -2.36 6.20 0.24
C GLY A 92 -2.14 7.52 -0.50
N ASP A 93 -1.68 8.54 0.22
CA ASP A 93 -1.12 9.78 -0.32
C ASP A 93 0.36 9.62 -0.65
N MET A 94 0.85 10.40 -1.61
CA MET A 94 2.19 10.26 -2.21
C MET A 94 3.07 11.50 -2.08
N ASP A 95 2.57 12.62 -1.56
CA ASP A 95 3.28 13.89 -1.61
C ASP A 95 4.24 14.11 -0.45
N GLY A 96 5.33 14.82 -0.74
CA GLY A 96 6.25 15.41 0.22
C GLY A 96 5.92 16.87 0.53
N LEU A 97 6.65 17.43 1.49
CA LEU A 97 6.48 18.81 1.97
C LEU A 97 7.75 19.64 1.72
N PRO A 98 7.64 20.98 1.56
CA PRO A 98 8.77 21.88 1.35
C PRO A 98 9.55 22.13 2.66
N VAL A 99 10.10 21.07 3.24
CA VAL A 99 10.75 21.04 4.55
C VAL A 99 12.14 20.43 4.41
N LYS A 100 13.14 21.03 5.08
CA LYS A 100 14.47 20.46 5.16
C LYS A 100 14.46 19.28 6.12
N GLU A 101 14.92 18.13 5.65
CA GLU A 101 15.08 16.97 6.52
C GLU A 101 16.25 17.16 7.51
N LEU A 102 15.99 16.87 8.80
CA LEU A 102 16.95 17.02 9.90
C LEU A 102 17.09 15.75 10.76
N THR A 103 16.58 14.62 10.27
CA THR A 103 16.60 13.31 10.95
C THR A 103 18.02 12.76 11.14
N ARG A 104 18.94 13.10 10.23
CA ARG A 104 20.34 12.63 10.16
C ARG A 104 20.50 11.14 9.88
N VAL A 105 19.45 10.48 9.36
CA VAL A 105 19.57 9.11 8.88
C VAL A 105 20.37 9.06 7.57
N SER A 106 20.96 7.91 7.26
CA SER A 106 21.80 7.72 6.07
C SER A 106 21.03 7.85 4.74
N TYR A 107 19.71 7.83 4.81
CA TYR A 107 18.79 7.93 3.68
C TYR A 107 17.96 9.21 3.68
N ALA A 108 18.34 10.22 4.47
CA ALA A 108 17.65 11.50 4.48
C ALA A 108 17.60 12.11 3.07
N SER A 109 16.45 12.67 2.71
CA SER A 109 16.26 13.40 1.47
C SER A 109 17.27 14.55 1.37
N THR A 110 17.82 14.68 0.17
CA THR A 110 18.66 15.82 -0.24
C THR A 110 18.02 16.58 -1.39
N VAL A 111 16.79 16.23 -1.76
CA VAL A 111 16.07 16.80 -2.89
C VAL A 111 15.75 18.27 -2.63
N THR A 112 15.99 19.10 -3.66
CA THR A 112 15.52 20.48 -3.74
C THR A 112 14.81 20.68 -5.07
N THR A 113 13.70 21.42 -5.06
CA THR A 113 12.95 21.75 -6.27
C THR A 113 12.48 23.21 -6.26
N VAL A 114 11.80 23.65 -7.32
CA VAL A 114 11.17 24.96 -7.41
C VAL A 114 9.69 24.82 -7.06
N ASP A 115 9.22 25.57 -6.06
CA ASP A 115 7.80 25.59 -5.70
C ASP A 115 6.97 26.47 -6.65
N GLU A 116 5.65 26.49 -6.45
CA GLU A 116 4.72 27.29 -7.27
C GLU A 116 4.98 28.80 -7.19
N GLN A 117 5.73 29.28 -6.19
CA GLN A 117 6.14 30.68 -6.05
C GLN A 117 7.52 30.96 -6.68
N GLY A 118 8.11 29.99 -7.36
CA GLY A 118 9.42 30.13 -8.01
C GLY A 118 10.61 30.05 -7.04
N ARG A 119 10.40 29.59 -5.81
CA ARG A 119 11.47 29.51 -4.80
C ARG A 119 12.11 28.13 -4.83
N THR A 120 13.42 28.07 -4.71
CA THR A 120 14.12 26.80 -4.47
C THR A 120 13.89 26.38 -3.02
N VAL A 121 13.24 25.23 -2.83
CA VAL A 121 12.89 24.67 -1.52
C VAL A 121 13.42 23.24 -1.38
N PRO A 122 13.85 22.81 -0.18
CA PRO A 122 14.09 21.40 0.10
C PRO A 122 12.78 20.62 0.16
N VAL A 123 12.81 19.31 -0.11
CA VAL A 123 11.63 18.45 -0.07
C VAL A 123 11.88 17.25 0.83
N MET A 124 10.90 16.88 1.66
CA MET A 124 10.96 15.75 2.59
C MET A 124 9.57 15.10 2.72
N HIS A 125 9.51 13.77 2.84
CA HIS A 125 8.33 13.09 3.38
C HIS A 125 8.22 13.26 4.91
N ALA A 126 7.85 14.46 5.35
CA ALA A 126 7.74 14.80 6.77
C ALA A 126 6.45 14.28 7.44
N CYS A 127 5.51 13.72 6.66
CA CYS A 127 4.22 13.19 7.13
C CYS A 127 4.06 11.66 6.94
N GLY A 128 5.08 10.98 6.43
CA GLY A 128 5.04 9.51 6.25
C GLY A 128 4.30 9.03 4.99
N HIS A 129 4.10 9.89 3.99
CA HIS A 129 3.39 9.48 2.75
C HIS A 129 4.16 8.42 1.96
N ASP A 130 5.49 8.40 2.05
CA ASP A 130 6.36 7.31 1.59
C ASP A 130 6.04 5.95 2.24
N ILE A 131 5.84 5.90 3.56
CA ILE A 131 5.47 4.65 4.24
C ILE A 131 4.02 4.28 3.96
N HIS A 132 3.12 5.25 3.78
CA HIS A 132 1.74 4.98 3.37
C HIS A 132 1.69 4.24 2.03
N ILE A 133 2.42 4.71 1.02
CA ILE A 133 2.42 4.09 -0.31
C ILE A 133 3.22 2.78 -0.35
N THR A 134 4.30 2.67 0.42
CA THR A 134 5.02 1.41 0.59
C THR A 134 4.11 0.33 1.18
N ASN A 135 3.39 0.65 2.26
CA ASN A 135 2.44 -0.26 2.88
C ASN A 135 1.29 -0.62 1.93
N LEU A 136 0.81 0.34 1.12
CA LEU A 136 -0.22 0.09 0.12
C LEU A 136 0.24 -0.96 -0.91
N ILE A 137 1.49 -0.88 -1.38
CA ILE A 137 2.07 -1.89 -2.27
C ILE A 137 2.23 -3.24 -1.57
N GLY A 138 2.68 -3.26 -0.31
CA GLY A 138 2.76 -4.50 0.48
C GLY A 138 1.40 -5.20 0.63
N VAL A 139 0.34 -4.42 0.92
CA VAL A 139 -1.04 -4.92 0.95
C VAL A 139 -1.46 -5.45 -0.41
N ALA A 140 -1.18 -4.71 -1.48
CA ALA A 140 -1.55 -5.10 -2.84
C ALA A 140 -0.92 -6.44 -3.24
N ARG A 141 0.38 -6.60 -2.99
CA ARG A 141 1.12 -7.85 -3.24
C ARG A 141 0.58 -9.00 -2.41
N LYS A 142 0.24 -8.76 -1.14
CA LYS A 142 -0.32 -9.79 -0.26
C LYS A 142 -1.71 -10.25 -0.71
N LEU A 143 -2.60 -9.33 -1.09
CA LEU A 143 -3.94 -9.66 -1.61
C LEU A 143 -3.86 -10.55 -2.84
N VAL A 144 -2.92 -10.29 -3.75
CA VAL A 144 -2.67 -11.14 -4.93
C VAL A 144 -2.24 -12.55 -4.52
N SER A 145 -1.31 -12.67 -3.56
CA SER A 145 -0.84 -13.97 -3.06
C SER A 145 -1.91 -14.80 -2.34
N MET A 146 -3.00 -14.17 -1.92
CA MET A 146 -4.06 -14.76 -1.11
C MET A 146 -5.40 -14.84 -1.85
N ARG A 147 -5.42 -14.77 -3.18
CA ARG A 147 -6.66 -14.76 -3.98
C ARG A 147 -7.63 -15.90 -3.67
N ASP A 148 -7.15 -17.08 -3.27
CA ASP A 148 -8.03 -18.20 -2.91
C ASP A 148 -8.78 -17.99 -1.57
N GLY A 149 -8.36 -17.01 -0.77
CA GLY A 149 -8.88 -16.71 0.56
C GLY A 149 -9.87 -15.54 0.62
N TRP A 150 -10.16 -14.86 -0.49
CA TRP A 150 -11.10 -13.74 -0.54
C TRP A 150 -11.82 -13.64 -1.90
N SER A 151 -12.84 -12.79 -2.01
CA SER A 151 -13.56 -12.52 -3.27
C SER A 151 -14.03 -11.07 -3.32
N GLY A 152 -14.28 -10.55 -4.52
CA GLY A 152 -14.69 -9.15 -4.78
C GLY A 152 -13.80 -8.41 -5.76
#